data_AF-A0A942ZC53-F1
#
_entry.id   AF-A0A942ZC53-F1
#
_cell.length_a   1.000
_cell.length_b   1.000
_cell.length_c   1.000
_cell.angle_alpha   90.00
_cell.angle_beta   90.00
_cell.angle_gamma   90.00
#
_symmetry.space_group_name_H-M   'P 1'
#
loop_
_entity.id
_entity.type
_entity.pdbx_description
1 polymer ?
#
loop_
_entity_poly.entity_id
_entity_poly.type
_entity_poly.pdbx_seq_one_letter_code
_entity_poly.pdbx_strand_id
1 'polypeptide(L)'
;MGLSASQGRLLTLTARKNNLEYQIQQTTQAKMLLANQMDTEATLWSDGMNIQHLYYSKDGCNASRTDDLQRLSYQLVTGSKDDGGLGMQVRDSYGRLVVAELPDPMPDDKTVADYVVEPYCTQADYFETNLKTGNWIIQSENRDGWKDESIEGSTFIYQGVDSADYEEANNEYEEKSAKLQRIDKKFDMRIQQLAAEQQAIETEMDSVKKVIDKNIEETFKTFG
;
A
#
# COMPACT_ATOMS: atom_id res chain seq x y z
N MET A 1 -6.49 66.69 9.33
CA MET A 1 -6.15 65.60 8.39
C MET A 1 -6.25 64.30 9.17
N GLY A 2 -7.04 63.31 8.81
CA GLY A 2 -6.90 62.02 9.52
C GLY A 2 -7.96 60.98 9.27
N LEU A 3 -9.24 61.32 9.44
CA LEU A 3 -10.32 60.33 9.47
C LEU A 3 -10.46 59.52 8.17
N SER A 4 -10.46 60.18 7.01
CA SER A 4 -10.52 59.48 5.70
C SER A 4 -9.27 58.63 5.44
N ALA A 5 -8.08 59.10 5.85
CA ALA A 5 -6.83 58.36 5.69
C ALA A 5 -6.77 57.12 6.60
N SER A 6 -7.24 57.22 7.85
CA SER A 6 -7.31 56.08 8.78
C SER A 6 -8.36 55.05 8.37
N GLN A 7 -9.51 55.49 7.83
CA GLN A 7 -10.53 54.60 7.27
C GLN A 7 -10.01 53.87 6.02
N GLY A 8 -9.30 54.57 5.13
CA GLY A 8 -8.63 53.96 3.98
C GLY A 8 -7.61 52.88 4.37
N ARG A 9 -6.79 53.16 5.39
CA ARG A 9 -5.85 52.16 5.93
C ARG A 9 -6.57 50.94 6.53
N LEU A 10 -7.65 51.14 7.27
CA LEU A 10 -8.44 50.04 7.85
C LEU A 10 -9.01 49.12 6.76
N LEU A 11 -9.51 49.69 5.66
CA LEU A 11 -9.98 48.93 4.49
C LEU A 11 -8.85 48.10 3.87
N THR A 12 -7.65 48.68 3.70
CA THR A 12 -6.49 47.94 3.18
C THR A 12 -6.07 46.80 4.09
N LEU A 13 -6.03 47.02 5.41
CA LEU A 13 -5.69 45.98 6.38
C LEU A 13 -6.74 44.86 6.43
N THR A 14 -8.02 45.21 6.32
CA THR A 14 -9.12 44.24 6.22
C THR A 14 -8.96 43.36 4.98
N ALA A 15 -8.65 43.95 3.82
CA ALA A 15 -8.40 43.20 2.60
C ALA A 15 -7.20 42.25 2.73
N ARG A 16 -6.11 42.69 3.38
CA ARG A 16 -4.95 41.83 3.68
C ARG A 16 -5.30 40.70 4.65
N LYS A 17 -6.03 40.97 5.73
CA LYS A 17 -6.48 39.94 6.69
C LYS A 17 -7.30 38.86 5.99
N ASN A 18 -8.29 39.26 5.17
CA ASN A 18 -9.12 38.32 4.42
C ASN A 18 -8.30 37.49 3.42
N ASN A 19 -7.28 38.08 2.78
CA ASN A 19 -6.39 37.36 1.88
C ASN A 19 -5.55 36.30 2.63
N LEU A 20 -5.01 36.65 3.80
CA LEU A 20 -4.28 35.71 4.64
C LEU A 20 -5.17 34.56 5.11
N GLU A 21 -6.40 34.87 5.55
CA GLU A 21 -7.38 33.86 5.96
C GLU A 21 -7.73 32.90 4.81
N TYR A 22 -7.91 33.44 3.62
CA TYR A 22 -8.09 32.62 2.42
C TYR A 22 -6.90 31.70 2.14
N GLN A 23 -5.66 32.20 2.26
CA GLN A 23 -4.46 31.37 2.10
C GLN A 23 -4.35 30.28 3.16
N ILE A 24 -4.69 30.57 4.42
CA ILE A 24 -4.73 29.59 5.50
C ILE A 24 -5.73 28.49 5.13
N GLN A 25 -6.95 28.86 4.73
CA GLN A 25 -7.98 27.90 4.33
C GLN A 25 -7.50 27.04 3.16
N GLN A 26 -6.94 27.63 2.10
CA GLN A 26 -6.39 26.87 0.97
C GLN A 26 -5.30 25.88 1.40
N THR A 27 -4.38 26.31 2.27
CA THR A 27 -3.27 25.46 2.74
C THR A 27 -3.80 24.31 3.60
N THR A 28 -4.78 24.57 4.47
CA THR A 28 -5.43 23.54 5.28
C THR A 28 -6.16 22.52 4.43
N GLN A 29 -6.85 22.96 3.37
CA GLN A 29 -7.48 22.04 2.41
C GLN A 29 -6.44 21.17 1.70
N ALA A 30 -5.33 21.75 1.24
CA ALA A 30 -4.23 21.01 0.63
C ALA A 30 -3.63 19.98 1.60
N LYS A 31 -3.50 20.33 2.89
CA LYS A 31 -3.05 19.41 3.94
C LYS A 31 -4.02 18.23 4.12
N MET A 32 -5.34 18.47 4.13
CA MET A 32 -6.32 17.39 4.22
C MET A 32 -6.25 16.45 3.01
N LEU A 33 -6.04 16.99 1.79
CA LEU A 33 -5.83 16.15 0.61
C LEU A 33 -4.57 15.29 0.74
N LEU A 34 -3.47 15.85 1.24
CA LEU A 34 -2.24 15.10 1.50
C LEU A 34 -2.45 13.97 2.53
N ALA A 35 -3.20 14.24 3.61
CA ALA A 35 -3.52 13.23 4.61
C ALA A 35 -4.29 12.04 4.01
N ASN A 36 -5.31 12.32 3.19
CA ASN A 36 -6.04 11.26 2.47
C ASN A 36 -5.11 10.44 1.53
N GLN A 37 -4.14 11.09 0.89
CA GLN A 37 -3.14 10.41 0.06
C GLN A 37 -2.24 9.49 0.89
N MET A 38 -1.77 9.97 2.06
CA MET A 38 -0.97 9.16 2.98
C MET A 38 -1.72 7.91 3.44
N ASP A 39 -3.00 8.06 3.81
CA ASP A 39 -3.83 6.93 4.23
C ASP A 39 -4.03 5.92 3.10
N THR A 40 -4.36 6.41 1.91
CA THR A 40 -4.57 5.55 0.71
C THR A 40 -3.29 4.79 0.35
N GLU A 41 -2.15 5.46 0.41
CA GLU A 41 -0.86 4.85 0.10
C GLU A 41 -0.46 3.79 1.12
N ALA A 42 -0.69 4.05 2.41
CA ALA A 42 -0.45 3.06 3.47
C ALA A 42 -1.32 1.81 3.27
N THR A 43 -2.59 1.98 2.88
CA THR A 43 -3.46 0.82 2.58
C THR A 43 -3.00 0.05 1.35
N LEU A 44 -2.67 0.74 0.25
CA LEU A 44 -2.20 0.08 -0.97
C LEU A 44 -0.88 -0.67 -0.74
N TRP A 45 0.03 -0.09 0.04
CA TRP A 45 1.26 -0.76 0.45
C TRP A 45 0.96 -2.00 1.29
N SER A 46 0.09 -1.90 2.31
CA SER A 46 -0.30 -3.04 3.14
C SER A 46 -0.95 -4.16 2.33
N ASP A 47 -1.77 -3.82 1.34
CA ASP A 47 -2.45 -4.78 0.48
C ASP A 47 -1.47 -5.44 -0.50
N GLY A 48 -0.56 -4.66 -1.10
CA GLY A 48 0.47 -5.14 -2.02
C GLY A 48 1.55 -5.99 -1.34
N MET A 49 1.93 -5.66 -0.11
CA MET A 49 2.89 -6.44 0.69
C MET A 49 2.30 -7.74 1.26
N ASN A 50 0.97 -7.88 1.26
CA ASN A 50 0.31 -9.13 1.62
C ASN A 50 0.29 -10.15 0.46
N ILE A 51 0.98 -9.88 -0.65
CA ILE A 51 1.24 -10.89 -1.68
C ILE A 51 2.27 -11.88 -1.11
N GLN A 52 1.76 -12.90 -0.45
CA GLN A 52 2.58 -14.00 0.06
C GLN A 52 2.62 -15.11 -0.98
N HIS A 53 3.81 -15.57 -1.36
CA HIS A 53 4.00 -16.71 -2.25
C HIS A 53 4.06 -18.04 -1.49
N LEU A 54 3.80 -19.13 -2.20
CA LEU A 54 4.03 -20.47 -1.67
C LEU A 54 5.48 -20.89 -1.93
N TYR A 55 6.13 -21.38 -0.90
CA TYR A 55 7.51 -21.85 -0.89
C TYR A 55 7.57 -23.29 -0.40
N TYR A 56 8.60 -24.01 -0.83
CA TYR A 56 8.86 -25.37 -0.38
C TYR A 56 10.12 -25.42 0.51
N SER A 57 10.02 -26.10 1.66
CA SER A 57 11.14 -26.41 2.54
C SER A 57 11.28 -27.92 2.69
N LYS A 58 12.42 -28.48 2.29
CA LYS A 58 12.75 -29.91 2.48
C LYS A 58 12.91 -30.31 3.95
N ASP A 59 13.32 -29.37 4.81
CA ASP A 59 13.63 -29.60 6.22
C ASP A 59 12.41 -29.31 7.13
N GLY A 60 11.25 -29.01 6.51
CA GLY A 60 10.00 -28.68 7.19
C GLY A 60 9.89 -27.20 7.59
N CYS A 61 8.69 -26.79 8.03
CA CYS A 61 8.33 -25.41 8.34
C CYS A 61 9.01 -24.82 9.59
N ASN A 62 9.82 -25.62 10.32
CA ASN A 62 10.53 -25.25 11.55
C ASN A 62 12.06 -25.13 11.40
N ALA A 63 12.62 -25.46 10.23
CA ALA A 63 14.05 -25.32 10.00
C ALA A 63 14.44 -23.85 9.84
N SER A 64 15.62 -23.46 10.35
CA SER A 64 16.15 -22.10 10.24
C SER A 64 16.18 -21.70 8.76
N ARG A 65 15.27 -20.80 8.42
CA ARG A 65 14.94 -20.41 7.06
C ARG A 65 16.13 -19.70 6.45
N THR A 66 16.83 -20.40 5.58
CA THR A 66 17.76 -19.77 4.66
C THR A 66 16.94 -19.00 3.63
N ASP A 67 17.31 -17.75 3.38
CA ASP A 67 16.62 -16.80 2.48
C ASP A 67 16.56 -17.22 0.99
N ASP A 68 16.87 -18.49 0.68
CA ASP A 68 16.88 -19.10 -0.66
C ASP A 68 15.84 -20.25 -0.79
N LEU A 69 14.68 -20.13 -0.13
CA LEU A 69 13.62 -21.12 -0.32
C LEU A 69 13.11 -21.05 -1.76
N GLN A 70 13.09 -22.19 -2.45
CA GLN A 70 12.58 -22.25 -3.81
C GLN A 70 11.07 -22.03 -3.81
N ARG A 71 10.61 -21.12 -4.67
CA ARG A 71 9.20 -20.88 -4.89
C ARG A 71 8.53 -22.17 -5.37
N LEU A 72 7.37 -22.48 -4.78
CA LEU A 72 6.57 -23.65 -5.16
C LEU A 72 6.13 -23.48 -6.62
N SER A 73 6.50 -24.45 -7.44
CA SER A 73 6.19 -24.46 -8.87
C SER A 73 5.74 -25.84 -9.30
N TYR A 74 5.05 -25.91 -10.43
CA TYR A 74 4.60 -27.18 -10.99
C TYR A 74 5.75 -28.17 -11.21
N GLN A 75 6.89 -27.69 -11.71
CA GLN A 75 8.08 -28.50 -11.95
C GLN A 75 8.68 -29.02 -10.64
N LEU A 76 8.67 -28.23 -9.57
CA LEU A 76 9.14 -28.69 -8.27
C LEU A 76 8.22 -29.79 -7.71
N VAL A 77 6.90 -29.59 -7.79
CA VAL A 77 5.91 -30.55 -7.28
C VAL A 77 5.94 -31.87 -8.06
N THR A 78 5.94 -31.80 -9.38
CA THR A 78 5.82 -32.97 -10.26
C THR A 78 7.15 -33.59 -10.67
N GLY A 79 8.26 -32.89 -10.43
CA GLY A 79 9.61 -33.38 -10.72
C GLY A 79 9.95 -34.63 -9.94
N SER A 80 10.84 -35.46 -10.50
CA SER A 80 11.30 -36.68 -9.86
C SER A 80 12.06 -36.38 -8.56
N LYS A 81 12.04 -37.30 -7.60
CA LYS A 81 12.79 -37.16 -6.34
C LYS A 81 14.30 -37.15 -6.55
N ASP A 82 14.78 -37.82 -7.60
CA ASP A 82 16.19 -37.92 -7.93
C ASP A 82 16.74 -36.59 -8.48
N ASP A 83 15.90 -35.80 -9.14
CA ASP A 83 16.22 -34.48 -9.69
C ASP A 83 15.94 -33.32 -8.72
N GLY A 84 15.60 -33.63 -7.47
CA GLY A 84 15.27 -32.63 -6.44
C GLY A 84 13.82 -32.14 -6.44
N GLY A 85 12.93 -32.77 -7.20
CA GLY A 85 11.49 -32.57 -7.14
C GLY A 85 10.81 -33.39 -6.02
N LEU A 86 9.49 -33.22 -5.86
CA LEU A 86 8.73 -33.86 -4.78
C LEU A 86 8.16 -35.24 -5.15
N GLY A 87 8.14 -35.59 -6.43
CA GLY A 87 7.48 -36.80 -6.95
C GLY A 87 5.98 -36.83 -6.63
N MET A 88 5.35 -35.66 -6.56
CA MET A 88 3.93 -35.50 -6.30
C MET A 88 3.18 -35.30 -7.62
N GLN A 89 1.85 -35.37 -7.58
CA GLN A 89 1.02 -35.04 -8.74
C GLN A 89 0.02 -33.94 -8.40
N VAL A 90 -0.52 -33.30 -9.42
CA VAL A 90 -1.51 -32.23 -9.27
C VAL A 90 -2.77 -32.67 -9.97
N ARG A 91 -3.91 -32.55 -9.29
CA ARG A 91 -5.23 -32.83 -9.87
C ARG A 91 -6.08 -31.58 -9.94
N ASP A 92 -6.97 -31.52 -10.92
CA ASP A 92 -8.02 -30.51 -10.98
C ASP A 92 -9.23 -30.89 -10.11
N SER A 93 -10.16 -29.94 -9.97
CA SER A 93 -11.43 -30.12 -9.25
C SER A 93 -12.33 -31.21 -9.83
N TYR A 94 -12.08 -31.65 -11.06
CA TYR A 94 -12.80 -32.74 -11.72
C TYR A 94 -12.11 -34.10 -11.54
N GLY A 95 -10.95 -34.13 -10.87
CA GLY A 95 -10.18 -35.32 -10.57
C GLY A 95 -9.18 -35.77 -11.65
N ARG A 96 -8.99 -34.98 -12.71
CA ARG A 96 -8.02 -35.23 -13.78
C ARG A 96 -6.65 -34.72 -13.40
N LEU A 97 -5.60 -35.36 -13.91
CA LEU A 97 -4.21 -34.97 -13.64
C LEU A 97 -3.78 -33.79 -14.52
N VAL A 98 -3.29 -32.74 -13.86
CA VAL A 98 -2.78 -31.54 -14.51
C VAL A 98 -1.39 -31.82 -15.06
N VAL A 99 -1.24 -31.73 -16.38
CA VAL A 99 0.03 -31.91 -17.08
C VAL A 99 0.31 -30.74 -18.01
N ALA A 100 1.58 -30.35 -18.15
CA ALA A 100 1.98 -29.33 -19.12
C ALA A 100 1.74 -29.82 -20.56
N GLU A 101 2.06 -31.11 -20.79
CA GLU A 101 1.88 -31.82 -22.04
C GLU A 101 1.47 -33.28 -21.74
N LEU A 102 0.78 -33.93 -22.68
CA LEU A 102 0.40 -35.34 -22.50
C LEU A 102 1.65 -36.23 -22.47
N PRO A 103 1.70 -37.23 -21.57
CA PRO A 103 2.81 -38.17 -21.53
C PRO A 103 2.86 -39.01 -22.81
N ASP A 104 4.05 -39.12 -23.40
CA ASP A 104 4.35 -39.93 -24.58
C ASP A 104 5.60 -40.81 -24.33
N PRO A 105 5.48 -42.15 -24.23
CA PRO A 105 4.26 -42.94 -24.41
C PRO A 105 3.30 -42.84 -23.20
N MET A 106 2.01 -43.00 -23.48
CA MET A 106 0.97 -42.98 -22.47
C MET A 106 1.08 -44.18 -21.51
N PRO A 107 0.91 -44.01 -20.18
CA PRO A 107 0.93 -45.12 -19.23
C PRO A 107 -0.17 -46.14 -19.51
N ASP A 108 0.13 -47.43 -19.33
CA ASP A 108 -0.80 -48.55 -19.63
C ASP A 108 -2.11 -48.49 -18.82
N ASP A 109 -2.10 -47.84 -17.65
CA ASP A 109 -3.22 -47.74 -16.72
C ASP A 109 -4.06 -46.47 -16.88
N LYS A 110 -3.68 -45.56 -17.80
CA LYS A 110 -4.33 -44.25 -17.96
C LYS A 110 -4.65 -43.92 -19.41
N THR A 111 -5.68 -43.10 -19.59
CA THR A 111 -6.16 -42.62 -20.88
C THR A 111 -6.15 -41.10 -20.93
N VAL A 112 -6.33 -40.52 -22.12
CA VAL A 112 -6.35 -39.05 -22.31
C VAL A 112 -7.42 -38.38 -21.45
N ALA A 113 -8.51 -39.08 -21.12
CA ALA A 113 -9.58 -38.57 -20.27
C ALA A 113 -9.14 -38.34 -18.81
N ASP A 114 -8.08 -39.02 -18.36
CA ASP A 114 -7.56 -38.91 -17.00
C ASP A 114 -6.66 -37.68 -16.82
N TYR A 115 -6.39 -36.93 -17.90
CA TYR A 115 -5.50 -35.78 -17.90
C TYR A 115 -6.21 -34.50 -18.32
N VAL A 116 -5.70 -33.38 -17.81
CA VAL A 116 -5.98 -32.04 -18.30
C VAL A 116 -4.66 -31.40 -18.68
N VAL A 117 -4.57 -30.95 -19.93
CA VAL A 117 -3.38 -30.28 -20.46
C VAL A 117 -3.50 -28.79 -20.16
N GLU A 118 -2.62 -28.29 -19.32
CA GLU A 118 -2.55 -26.90 -18.89
C GLU A 118 -1.18 -26.33 -19.25
N PRO A 119 -0.99 -25.75 -20.45
CA PRO A 119 0.32 -25.30 -20.93
C PRO A 119 1.00 -24.25 -20.04
N TYR A 120 0.21 -23.54 -19.23
CA TYR A 120 0.68 -22.49 -18.31
C TYR A 120 0.94 -22.99 -16.90
N CYS A 121 0.72 -24.28 -16.60
CA CYS A 121 0.95 -24.82 -15.25
C CYS A 121 2.41 -24.65 -14.81
N THR A 122 3.36 -24.57 -15.75
CA THR A 122 4.78 -24.32 -15.50
C THR A 122 5.11 -22.91 -15.04
N GLN A 123 4.17 -21.96 -15.14
CA GLN A 123 4.32 -20.60 -14.61
C GLN A 123 3.96 -20.57 -13.12
N ALA A 124 4.89 -20.12 -12.27
CA ALA A 124 4.73 -20.17 -10.83
C ALA A 124 3.49 -19.39 -10.33
N ASP A 125 3.23 -18.19 -10.87
CA ASP A 125 2.06 -17.38 -10.49
C ASP A 125 0.72 -18.03 -10.84
N TYR A 126 0.65 -18.63 -12.03
CA TYR A 126 -0.54 -19.33 -12.49
C TYR A 126 -0.79 -20.60 -11.67
N PHE A 127 0.28 -21.36 -11.40
CA PHE A 127 0.23 -22.55 -10.56
C PHE A 127 -0.27 -22.23 -9.15
N GLU A 128 0.33 -21.21 -8.53
CA GLU A 128 0.01 -20.80 -7.17
C GLU A 128 -1.42 -20.25 -7.06
N THR A 129 -1.88 -19.50 -8.05
CA THR A 129 -3.25 -18.97 -8.07
C THR A 129 -4.27 -20.12 -8.12
N ASN A 130 -4.05 -21.14 -8.95
CA ASN A 130 -4.95 -22.29 -9.04
C ASN A 130 -4.94 -23.15 -7.77
N LEU A 131 -3.80 -23.25 -7.08
CA LEU A 131 -3.72 -23.89 -5.77
C LEU A 131 -4.48 -23.11 -4.69
N LYS A 132 -4.27 -21.80 -4.59
CA LYS A 132 -4.93 -20.93 -3.60
C LYS A 132 -6.43 -20.81 -3.78
N THR A 133 -6.89 -20.82 -5.03
CA THR A 133 -8.33 -20.77 -5.35
C THR A 133 -9.03 -22.12 -5.18
N GLY A 134 -8.27 -23.20 -4.92
CA GLY A 134 -8.81 -24.55 -4.76
C GLY A 134 -9.20 -25.23 -6.08
N ASN A 135 -8.81 -24.64 -7.22
CA ASN A 135 -9.00 -25.29 -8.53
C ASN A 135 -8.13 -26.54 -8.63
N TRP A 136 -6.92 -26.48 -8.08
CA TRP A 136 -5.94 -27.56 -8.10
C TRP A 136 -5.58 -28.03 -6.69
N ILE A 137 -5.31 -29.33 -6.57
CA ILE A 137 -4.90 -29.98 -5.33
C ILE A 137 -3.64 -30.79 -5.61
N ILE A 138 -2.64 -30.66 -4.73
CA ILE A 138 -1.42 -31.48 -4.76
C ILE A 138 -1.73 -32.83 -4.11
N GLN A 139 -1.19 -33.91 -4.66
CA GLN A 139 -1.30 -35.24 -4.07
C GLN A 139 0.08 -35.86 -3.86
N SER A 140 0.28 -36.42 -2.67
CA SER A 140 1.46 -37.21 -2.33
C SER A 140 1.17 -38.71 -2.44
N GLU A 141 2.20 -39.48 -2.77
CA GLU A 141 2.12 -40.93 -2.84
C GLU A 141 2.30 -41.55 -1.44
N ASN A 142 1.30 -42.31 -0.98
CA ASN A 142 1.36 -43.11 0.23
C ASN A 142 1.26 -44.61 -0.11
N ARG A 143 1.47 -45.48 0.90
CA ARG A 143 1.37 -46.94 0.74
C ARG A 143 0.04 -47.41 0.14
N ASP A 144 -1.04 -46.68 0.40
CA ASP A 144 -2.41 -47.00 -0.06
C ASP A 144 -2.83 -46.21 -1.32
N GLY A 145 -1.88 -45.52 -1.97
CA GLY A 145 -2.09 -44.69 -3.15
C GLY A 145 -2.01 -43.19 -2.88
N TRP A 146 -2.47 -42.40 -3.85
CA TRP A 146 -2.39 -40.94 -3.83
C TRP A 146 -3.33 -40.32 -2.81
N LYS A 147 -2.82 -39.37 -2.01
CA LYS A 147 -3.57 -38.63 -0.99
C LYS A 147 -3.43 -37.14 -1.20
N ASP A 148 -4.54 -36.42 -1.02
CA ASP A 148 -4.60 -34.97 -1.14
C ASP A 148 -3.78 -34.30 -0.04
N GLU A 149 -2.91 -33.38 -0.42
CA GLU A 149 -2.12 -32.53 0.47
C GLU A 149 -2.81 -31.19 0.61
N SER A 150 -3.07 -30.80 1.86
CA SER A 150 -3.56 -29.46 2.19
C SER A 150 -2.38 -28.50 2.28
N ILE A 151 -2.52 -27.31 1.68
CA ILE A 151 -1.53 -26.23 1.82
C ILE A 151 -1.45 -25.79 3.28
N GLU A 152 -2.58 -25.64 3.96
CA GLU A 152 -2.66 -25.17 5.36
C GLU A 152 -2.16 -26.21 6.37
N GLY A 153 -2.32 -27.50 6.06
CA GLY A 153 -1.88 -28.62 6.91
C GLY A 153 -0.48 -29.13 6.60
N SER A 154 0.17 -28.60 5.57
CA SER A 154 1.47 -29.10 5.11
C SER A 154 2.57 -28.76 6.10
N THR A 155 3.45 -29.72 6.37
CA THR A 155 4.68 -29.47 7.14
C THR A 155 5.83 -28.95 6.27
N PHE A 156 5.67 -28.88 4.95
CA PHE A 156 6.76 -28.57 4.00
C PHE A 156 6.43 -27.42 3.03
N ILE A 157 5.15 -27.06 2.86
CA ILE A 157 4.73 -25.88 2.11
C ILE A 157 4.57 -24.72 3.09
N TYR A 158 5.14 -23.57 2.76
CA TYR A 158 5.09 -22.36 3.57
C TYR A 158 4.56 -21.19 2.74
N GLN A 159 3.73 -20.34 3.33
CA GLN A 159 3.27 -19.10 2.74
C GLN A 159 4.08 -17.91 3.28
N GLY A 160 4.94 -17.33 2.45
CA GLY A 160 5.85 -16.26 2.84
C GLY A 160 5.92 -15.11 1.86
N VAL A 161 6.51 -14.01 2.29
CA VAL A 161 6.84 -12.91 1.38
C VAL A 161 8.22 -13.20 0.80
N ASP A 162 8.43 -12.90 -0.49
CA ASP A 162 9.77 -12.85 -1.06
C ASP A 162 10.57 -11.74 -0.35
N SER A 163 11.65 -12.09 0.32
CA SER A 163 12.40 -11.14 1.15
C SER A 163 13.05 -10.03 0.31
N ALA A 164 13.49 -10.33 -0.91
CA ALA A 164 14.16 -9.36 -1.77
C ALA A 164 13.17 -8.33 -2.34
N ASP A 165 12.04 -8.78 -2.88
CA ASP A 165 10.99 -7.89 -3.41
C ASP A 165 10.35 -7.07 -2.29
N TYR A 166 10.23 -7.65 -1.09
CA TYR A 166 9.73 -6.94 0.09
C TYR A 166 10.68 -5.82 0.53
N GLU A 167 11.99 -6.08 0.59
CA GLU A 167 12.98 -5.08 0.97
C GLU A 167 12.99 -3.88 0.01
N GLU A 168 12.97 -4.13 -1.30
CA GLU A 168 12.93 -3.06 -2.31
C GLU A 168 11.64 -2.22 -2.19
N ALA A 169 10.48 -2.89 -2.12
CA ALA A 169 9.19 -2.21 -2.00
C ALA A 169 9.03 -1.47 -0.65
N ASN A 170 9.57 -2.00 0.44
CA ASN A 170 9.58 -1.33 1.74
C ASN A 170 10.45 -0.07 1.70
N ASN A 171 11.64 -0.16 1.10
CA ASN A 171 12.52 1.00 0.94
C ASN A 171 11.85 2.12 0.12
N GLU A 172 11.18 1.79 -0.98
CA GLU A 172 10.45 2.78 -1.78
C GLU A 172 9.30 3.44 -0.99
N TYR A 173 8.54 2.65 -0.24
CA TYR A 173 7.48 3.17 0.63
C TYR A 173 8.02 4.07 1.73
N GLU A 174 9.10 3.67 2.42
CA GLU A 174 9.73 4.49 3.44
C GLU A 174 10.20 5.84 2.88
N GLU A 175 10.81 5.84 1.70
CA GLU A 175 11.19 7.07 1.01
C GLU A 175 9.99 7.98 0.72
N LYS A 176 8.90 7.41 0.20
CA LYS A 176 7.71 8.17 -0.20
C LYS A 176 6.95 8.68 1.01
N SER A 177 6.78 7.86 2.05
CA SER A 177 6.26 8.26 3.36
C SER A 177 7.08 9.40 3.96
N ALA A 178 8.42 9.31 3.92
CA ALA A 178 9.28 10.39 4.39
C ALA A 178 9.16 11.68 3.54
N LYS A 179 8.93 11.58 2.23
CA LYS A 179 8.62 12.74 1.37
C LYS A 179 7.28 13.37 1.76
N LEU A 180 6.23 12.59 1.97
CA LEU A 180 4.90 13.06 2.37
C LEU A 180 4.91 13.73 3.74
N GLN A 181 5.53 13.12 4.74
CA GLN A 181 5.69 13.71 6.07
C GLN A 181 6.45 15.04 6.05
N ARG A 182 7.45 15.19 5.15
CA ARG A 182 8.14 16.48 4.96
C ARG A 182 7.22 17.54 4.37
N ILE A 183 6.33 17.17 3.44
CA ILE A 183 5.34 18.09 2.88
C ILE A 183 4.30 18.48 3.94
N ASP A 184 3.82 17.54 4.74
CA ASP A 184 2.89 17.78 5.83
C ASP A 184 3.43 18.82 6.82
N LYS A 185 4.68 18.63 7.27
CA LYS A 185 5.41 19.60 8.11
C LYS A 185 5.53 20.98 7.45
N LYS A 186 5.74 21.04 6.13
CA LYS A 186 5.79 22.32 5.40
C LYS A 186 4.44 23.02 5.39
N PHE A 187 3.34 22.29 5.22
CA PHE A 187 2.00 22.88 5.32
C PHE A 187 1.73 23.41 6.73
N ASP A 188 2.11 22.68 7.77
CA ASP A 188 1.98 23.14 9.16
C ASP A 188 2.77 24.42 9.43
N MET A 189 4.05 24.46 9.01
CA MET A 189 4.87 25.67 9.13
C MET A 189 4.24 26.84 8.37
N ARG A 190 3.68 26.60 7.18
CA ARG A 190 3.03 27.65 6.38
C ARG A 190 1.76 28.18 7.05
N ILE A 191 0.92 27.29 7.59
CA ILE A 191 -0.29 27.66 8.33
C ILE A 191 0.09 28.49 9.57
N GLN A 192 1.09 28.06 10.34
CA GLN A 192 1.58 28.80 11.51
C GLN A 192 2.12 30.18 11.14
N GLN A 193 2.91 30.28 10.07
CA GLN A 193 3.43 31.57 9.59
C GLN A 193 2.28 32.51 9.19
N LEU A 194 1.32 32.02 8.40
CA LEU A 194 0.18 32.83 7.96
C LEU A 194 -0.70 33.26 9.14
N ALA A 195 -0.90 32.40 10.13
CA ALA A 195 -1.65 32.74 11.34
C ALA A 195 -0.94 33.83 12.17
N ALA A 196 0.39 33.75 12.30
CA ALA A 196 1.17 34.79 12.96
C ALA A 196 1.10 36.13 12.21
N GLU A 197 1.17 36.11 10.87
CA GLU A 197 0.98 37.30 10.03
C GLU A 197 -0.44 37.89 10.19
N GLN A 198 -1.47 37.04 10.22
CA GLN A 198 -2.86 37.46 10.42
C GLN A 198 -3.04 38.14 11.78
N GLN A 199 -2.45 37.59 12.85
CA GLN A 199 -2.50 38.15 14.20
C GLN A 199 -1.78 39.50 14.29
N ALA A 200 -0.65 39.66 13.59
CA ALA A 200 0.06 40.93 13.50
C ALA A 200 -0.80 42.01 12.81
N ILE A 201 -1.48 41.66 11.71
CA ILE A 201 -2.39 42.56 11.01
C ILE A 201 -3.61 42.91 11.87
N GLU A 202 -4.15 41.96 12.63
CA GLU A 202 -5.25 42.22 13.56
C GLU A 202 -4.85 43.22 14.65
N THR A 203 -3.65 43.07 15.21
CA THR A 203 -3.09 44.04 16.18
C THR A 203 -2.91 45.44 15.56
N GLU A 204 -2.49 45.51 14.29
CA GLU A 204 -2.40 46.77 13.55
C GLU A 204 -3.80 47.39 13.34
N MET A 205 -4.79 46.58 12.97
CA MET A 205 -6.18 47.02 12.79
C MET A 205 -6.75 47.61 14.08
N ASP A 206 -6.54 46.96 15.22
CA ASP A 206 -7.04 47.45 16.52
C ASP A 206 -6.36 48.76 16.93
N SER A 207 -5.08 48.91 16.60
CA SER A 207 -4.36 50.17 16.80
C SER A 207 -4.93 51.30 15.93
N VAL A 208 -5.24 51.00 14.66
CA VAL A 208 -5.85 51.97 13.73
C VAL A 208 -7.27 52.34 14.17
N LYS A 209 -8.08 51.38 14.62
CA LYS A 209 -9.43 51.64 15.17
C LYS A 209 -9.38 52.59 16.36
N LYS A 210 -8.48 52.35 17.32
CA LYS A 210 -8.29 53.26 18.48
C LYS A 210 -7.97 54.70 18.06
N VAL A 211 -7.16 54.88 17.02
CA VAL A 211 -6.85 56.22 16.47
C VAL A 211 -8.08 56.86 15.82
N ILE A 212 -8.89 56.07 15.10
CA ILE A 212 -10.16 56.53 14.53
C ILE A 212 -11.10 56.99 15.66
N ASP A 213 -11.30 56.16 16.68
CA ASP A 213 -12.19 56.45 17.81
C ASP A 213 -11.77 57.73 18.53
N LYS A 214 -10.48 57.89 18.81
CA LYS A 214 -9.95 59.11 19.43
C LYS A 214 -10.17 60.36 18.59
N ASN A 215 -9.94 60.28 17.27
CA ASN A 215 -10.18 61.40 16.36
C ASN A 215 -11.67 61.78 16.30
N ILE A 216 -12.56 60.79 16.36
CA ILE A 216 -14.00 61.00 16.44
C ILE A 216 -14.35 61.74 17.74
N GLU A 217 -13.88 61.25 18.90
CA GLU A 217 -14.11 61.88 20.19
C GLU A 217 -13.60 63.33 20.25
N GLU A 218 -12.38 63.60 19.77
CA GLU A 218 -11.83 64.95 19.71
C GLU A 218 -12.67 65.85 18.80
N THR A 219 -13.08 65.36 17.63
CA THR A 219 -13.97 66.10 16.74
C THR A 219 -15.30 66.44 17.44
N PHE A 220 -15.94 65.47 18.10
CA PHE A 220 -17.17 65.71 18.87
C PHE A 220 -16.99 66.74 19.99
N LYS A 221 -15.87 66.71 20.72
CA LYS A 221 -15.58 67.69 21.78
C LYS A 221 -15.31 69.11 21.27
N THR A 222 -14.84 69.23 20.03
CA THR A 222 -14.48 70.53 19.43
C THR A 222 -15.67 71.22 18.75
N PHE A 223 -16.67 70.44 18.33
CA PHE A 223 -17.84 70.92 17.59
C PHE A 223 -19.18 70.77 18.35
N GLY A 224 -19.18 70.11 19.50
CA GLY A 224 -20.33 69.95 20.40
C GLY A 224 -20.34 70.94 21.57
#